data_AF-A0A6J4R642-F1
#
_entry.id   AF-A0A6J4R642-F1
#
_cell.length_a   1.000
_cell.length_b   1.000
_cell.length_c   1.000
_cell.angle_alpha   90.00
_cell.angle_beta   90.00
_cell.angle_gamma   90.00
#
_symmetry.space_group_name_H-M   'P 1'
#
loop_
_entity.id
_entity.type
_entity.pdbx_description
1 polymer ?
#
loop_
_entity_poly.entity_id
_entity_poly.type
_entity_poly.pdbx_seq_one_letter_code
_entity_poly.pdbx_strand_id
1 'polypeptide(L)'
;MSRWLAIAALAVLLCAASLAQASHIPGRPCEDCASHERWPKIDGEIEAATDGKRRLTGTGRSDELLGQHGSDTLLGRGRSDVLWGDSRPSGQPAGQRDRIHGGGGRDFIYASHGHNRIRGGAGNDAISAHFGRGVIDCGPGRDVYHVARSRRDGWKVRNCERVDYRSERQRGGGLKPLK
;
A
#
# COMPACT_ATOMS: atom_id res chain seq x y z
N MET A 1 65.11 10.12 -34.96
CA MET A 1 65.32 9.99 -33.50
C MET A 1 64.73 11.26 -32.92
N SER A 2 63.60 11.30 -32.22
CA SER A 2 63.21 10.47 -31.09
C SER A 2 61.68 10.53 -30.91
N ARG A 3 61.15 9.40 -30.45
CA ARG A 3 59.74 9.11 -30.19
C ARG A 3 59.29 9.96 -29.00
N TRP A 4 58.24 10.75 -29.14
CA TRP A 4 57.58 11.38 -27.99
C TRP A 4 56.46 10.47 -27.50
N LEU A 5 56.61 10.07 -26.24
CA LEU A 5 55.77 9.14 -25.52
C LEU A 5 54.37 9.72 -25.27
N ALA A 6 53.40 8.81 -25.37
CA ALA A 6 52.03 8.97 -24.92
C ALA A 6 51.97 9.15 -23.39
N ILE A 7 51.09 10.05 -22.92
CA ILE A 7 50.41 9.90 -21.64
C ILE A 7 48.94 10.25 -21.87
N ALA A 8 48.15 9.25 -22.23
CA ALA A 8 46.70 9.35 -22.19
C ALA A 8 46.28 9.33 -20.71
N ALA A 9 45.84 10.48 -20.18
CA ALA A 9 45.22 10.55 -18.87
C ALA A 9 43.82 9.90 -18.96
N LEU A 10 43.76 8.60 -18.65
CA LEU A 10 42.51 7.90 -18.35
C LEU A 10 41.92 8.51 -17.07
N ALA A 11 41.02 9.48 -17.23
CA ALA A 11 40.14 9.91 -16.16
C ALA A 11 39.22 8.74 -15.82
N VAL A 12 39.54 8.04 -14.73
CA VAL A 12 38.68 7.04 -14.11
C VAL A 12 37.42 7.76 -13.67
N LEU A 13 36.34 7.63 -14.46
CA LEU A 13 35.00 7.94 -14.02
C LEU A 13 34.66 6.97 -12.88
N LEU A 14 34.96 7.39 -11.64
CA LEU A 14 34.32 6.85 -10.44
C LEU A 14 32.85 7.26 -10.51
N CYS A 15 32.07 6.46 -11.24
CA CYS A 15 30.64 6.41 -11.05
C CYS A 15 30.44 5.82 -9.65
N ALA A 16 30.40 6.68 -8.65
CA ALA A 16 29.77 6.35 -7.39
C ALA A 16 28.29 6.15 -7.70
N ALA A 17 27.95 4.96 -8.22
CA ALA A 17 26.65 4.38 -8.01
C ALA A 17 26.55 4.27 -6.49
N SER A 18 26.00 5.32 -5.89
CA SER A 18 25.42 5.25 -4.57
C SER A 18 24.50 4.05 -4.65
N LEU A 19 24.94 2.96 -4.02
CA LEU A 19 24.09 1.83 -3.72
C LEU A 19 22.94 2.45 -2.94
N ALA A 20 21.84 2.73 -3.63
CA ALA A 20 20.56 2.91 -3.00
C ALA A 20 20.42 1.66 -2.14
N GLN A 21 20.56 1.84 -0.83
CA GLN A 21 20.33 0.78 0.13
C GLN A 21 18.87 0.42 -0.05
N ALA A 22 18.60 -0.55 -0.92
CA ALA A 22 17.32 -1.21 -1.01
C ALA A 22 17.21 -2.04 0.27
N SER A 23 16.82 -1.38 1.35
CA SER A 23 16.55 -1.99 2.64
C SER A 23 15.21 -2.72 2.63
N HIS A 24 14.91 -3.49 1.57
CA HIS A 24 13.85 -4.48 1.66
C HIS A 24 13.99 -5.63 0.67
N ILE A 25 14.37 -6.80 1.21
CA ILE A 25 14.22 -8.12 0.58
C ILE A 25 13.10 -8.83 1.36
N PRO A 26 12.04 -9.35 0.71
CA PRO A 26 10.95 -10.04 1.40
C PRO A 26 11.45 -11.28 2.18
N GLY A 27 11.14 -11.36 3.48
CA GLY A 27 11.41 -12.54 4.31
C GLY A 27 12.25 -12.34 5.58
N ARG A 28 12.59 -11.10 5.97
CA ARG A 28 13.16 -10.83 7.31
C ARG A 28 12.31 -9.83 8.08
N PRO A 29 11.99 -10.08 9.37
CA PRO A 29 11.24 -9.14 10.20
C PRO A 29 12.11 -7.89 10.43
N CYS A 30 11.58 -6.70 10.15
CA CYS A 30 12.16 -5.47 10.71
C CYS A 30 11.60 -5.24 12.12
N GLU A 31 12.50 -4.94 13.06
CA GLU A 31 12.25 -4.95 14.52
C GLU A 31 11.13 -3.99 14.96
N ASP A 32 10.81 -2.96 14.16
CA ASP A 32 9.80 -1.94 14.44
C ASP A 32 8.72 -1.79 13.34
N CYS A 33 8.58 -2.77 12.44
CA CYS A 33 7.53 -2.77 11.41
C CYS A 33 6.38 -3.68 11.82
N ALA A 34 5.16 -3.40 11.36
CA ALA A 34 4.11 -4.40 11.46
C ALA A 34 4.50 -5.68 10.71
N SER A 35 4.04 -6.81 11.24
CA SER A 35 4.21 -8.11 10.60
C SER A 35 3.60 -8.11 9.19
N HIS A 36 4.44 -8.40 8.19
CA HIS A 36 4.05 -8.66 6.81
C HIS A 36 3.86 -10.16 6.52
N GLU A 37 3.82 -11.02 7.54
CA GLU A 37 3.78 -12.50 7.40
C GLU A 37 2.62 -12.99 6.52
N ARG A 38 1.51 -12.24 6.48
CA ARG A 38 0.32 -12.60 5.70
C ARG A 38 0.21 -11.90 4.36
N TRP A 39 1.05 -10.89 4.11
CA TRP A 39 1.05 -10.15 2.85
C TRP A 39 1.51 -11.05 1.70
N PRO A 40 1.02 -10.82 0.48
CA PRO A 40 1.57 -11.45 -0.69
C PRO A 40 3.04 -11.05 -0.86
N LYS A 41 3.81 -11.91 -1.52
CA LYS A 41 5.09 -11.48 -2.07
C LYS A 41 4.79 -10.43 -3.13
N ILE A 42 5.21 -9.19 -2.87
CA ILE A 42 5.15 -8.13 -3.85
C ILE A 42 6.19 -8.44 -4.94
N ASP A 43 5.68 -8.77 -6.11
CA ASP A 43 6.47 -8.96 -7.31
C ASP A 43 6.12 -7.91 -8.36
N GLY A 44 4.98 -7.24 -8.29
CA GLY A 44 4.59 -6.16 -9.18
C GLY A 44 5.27 -4.80 -8.91
N GLU A 45 4.50 -3.74 -9.11
CA GLU A 45 4.88 -2.36 -8.87
C GLU A 45 4.80 -1.99 -7.39
N ILE A 46 5.76 -1.19 -6.93
CA ILE A 46 5.69 -0.48 -5.65
C ILE A 46 5.62 1.01 -6.02
N GLU A 47 4.42 1.58 -5.97
CA GLU A 47 4.20 2.95 -6.41
C GLU A 47 3.56 3.80 -5.31
N ALA A 48 4.10 5.01 -5.13
CA ALA A 48 3.49 6.04 -4.31
C ALA A 48 2.95 7.17 -5.18
N ALA A 49 1.75 7.65 -4.85
CA ALA A 49 1.21 8.88 -5.40
C ALA A 49 2.17 10.05 -5.08
N THR A 50 2.26 10.99 -6.03
CA THR A 50 2.88 12.29 -5.77
C THR A 50 1.82 13.26 -5.27
N ASP A 51 2.23 14.39 -4.67
CA ASP A 51 1.31 15.47 -4.31
C ASP A 51 0.57 15.95 -5.58
N GLY A 52 -0.65 15.44 -5.79
CA GLY A 52 -1.48 15.71 -6.96
C GLY A 52 -1.76 14.51 -7.89
N LYS A 53 -1.05 13.39 -7.79
CA LYS A 53 -1.38 12.16 -8.54
C LYS A 53 -2.50 11.41 -7.83
N ARG A 54 -3.70 11.49 -8.38
CA ARG A 54 -4.95 11.00 -7.78
C ARG A 54 -5.42 9.65 -8.36
N ARG A 55 -4.57 8.99 -9.14
CA ARG A 55 -4.82 7.63 -9.63
C ARG A 55 -3.52 6.81 -9.72
N LEU A 56 -3.49 5.69 -9.03
CA LEU A 56 -2.49 4.62 -9.18
C LEU A 56 -3.17 3.41 -9.81
N THR A 57 -2.47 2.72 -10.69
CA THR A 57 -2.99 1.54 -11.39
C THR A 57 -1.89 0.52 -11.46
N GLY A 58 -2.08 -0.58 -10.74
CA GLY A 58 -1.19 -1.72 -10.74
C GLY A 58 -1.23 -2.49 -12.06
N THR A 59 -0.70 -3.70 -11.99
CA THR A 59 -0.41 -4.58 -13.10
C THR A 59 -1.28 -5.85 -13.00
N GLY A 60 -0.85 -6.98 -13.57
CA GLY A 60 -1.48 -8.28 -13.30
C GLY A 60 -0.74 -9.07 -12.22
N ARG A 61 0.16 -8.41 -11.49
CA ARG A 61 1.07 -8.96 -10.49
C ARG A 61 0.72 -8.40 -9.13
N SER A 62 1.37 -8.94 -8.09
CA SER A 62 1.11 -8.48 -6.72
C SER A 62 1.81 -7.15 -6.48
N ASP A 63 1.06 -6.06 -6.47
CA ASP A 63 1.55 -4.68 -6.37
C ASP A 63 1.38 -4.11 -4.95
N GLU A 64 2.13 -3.07 -4.63
CA GLU A 64 1.91 -2.20 -3.46
C GLU A 64 1.67 -0.76 -3.93
N LEU A 65 0.45 -0.25 -3.73
CA LEU A 65 0.04 1.09 -4.16
C LEU A 65 -0.23 1.99 -2.94
N LEU A 66 0.45 3.13 -2.90
CA LEU A 66 0.45 4.06 -1.78
C LEU A 66 -0.13 5.42 -2.16
N GLY A 67 -1.41 5.67 -1.84
CA GLY A 67 -2.15 6.90 -2.18
C GLY A 67 -1.62 8.20 -1.58
N GLN A 68 -0.75 8.14 -0.56
CA GLN A 68 -0.28 9.32 0.20
C GLN A 68 -1.47 10.14 0.75
N HIS A 69 -1.24 11.40 1.15
CA HIS A 69 -2.37 12.30 1.42
C HIS A 69 -3.04 12.69 0.12
N GLY A 70 -4.36 12.80 0.14
CA GLY A 70 -5.05 13.33 -1.02
C GLY A 70 -6.46 12.80 -1.11
N SER A 71 -6.89 12.52 -2.32
CA SER A 71 -8.11 11.79 -2.59
C SER A 71 -7.79 10.99 -3.83
N ASP A 72 -7.55 9.72 -3.61
CA ASP A 72 -6.77 8.90 -4.51
C ASP A 72 -7.59 7.76 -5.05
N THR A 73 -7.32 7.38 -6.30
CA THR A 73 -7.95 6.23 -6.96
C THR A 73 -6.92 5.14 -7.10
N LEU A 74 -7.07 4.05 -6.36
CA LEU A 74 -6.14 2.92 -6.40
C LEU A 74 -6.82 1.74 -7.10
N LEU A 75 -6.16 1.18 -8.11
CA LEU A 75 -6.63 0.02 -8.85
C LEU A 75 -5.53 -1.05 -8.80
N GLY A 76 -5.68 -2.09 -7.96
CA GLY A 76 -4.70 -3.19 -7.87
C GLY A 76 -4.72 -4.11 -9.10
N ARG A 77 -5.94 -4.45 -9.54
CA ARG A 77 -6.30 -5.24 -10.73
C ARG A 77 -6.20 -6.75 -10.53
N GLY A 78 -5.02 -7.36 -10.51
CA GLY A 78 -4.91 -8.80 -10.60
C GLY A 78 -3.78 -9.36 -9.75
N ARG A 79 -4.03 -10.54 -9.18
CA ARG A 79 -3.28 -11.12 -8.05
C ARG A 79 -3.46 -10.28 -6.78
N SER A 80 -2.76 -10.71 -5.74
CA SER A 80 -2.90 -10.17 -4.40
C SER A 80 -2.14 -8.86 -4.25
N ASP A 81 -2.82 -7.77 -3.95
CA ASP A 81 -2.24 -6.44 -3.85
C ASP A 81 -2.25 -5.92 -2.40
N VAL A 82 -1.44 -4.88 -2.16
CA VAL A 82 -1.44 -4.10 -0.92
C VAL A 82 -1.76 -2.65 -1.26
N LEU A 83 -2.93 -2.18 -0.85
CA LEU A 83 -3.46 -0.87 -1.23
C LEU A 83 -3.65 0.04 -0.02
N TRP A 84 -3.05 1.22 -0.06
CA TRP A 84 -3.10 2.21 1.02
C TRP A 84 -3.74 3.50 0.53
N GLY A 85 -4.97 3.78 0.97
CA GLY A 85 -5.65 5.06 0.70
C GLY A 85 -4.82 6.26 1.15
N ASP A 86 -4.24 6.15 2.35
CA ASP A 86 -3.20 7.07 2.83
C ASP A 86 -2.06 6.27 3.47
N SER A 87 -0.83 6.64 3.10
CA SER A 87 0.40 6.00 3.59
C SER A 87 1.27 6.93 4.42
N ARG A 88 0.89 8.20 4.58
CA ARG A 88 1.63 9.14 5.43
C ARG A 88 1.19 8.98 6.88
N PRO A 89 2.14 8.95 7.85
CA PRO A 89 1.82 8.66 9.24
C PRO A 89 1.19 9.84 10.00
N SER A 90 1.43 11.08 9.58
CA SER A 90 0.99 12.31 10.24
C SER A 90 0.19 13.18 9.27
N GLY A 91 -0.58 14.15 9.78
CA GLY A 91 -1.29 15.11 8.91
C GLY A 91 -2.57 14.58 8.26
N GLN A 92 -3.15 13.51 8.81
CA GLN A 92 -4.28 12.77 8.23
C GLN A 92 -5.46 13.68 7.84
N PRO A 93 -5.74 13.89 6.54
CA PRO A 93 -6.80 14.78 6.10
C PRO A 93 -8.17 14.16 6.40
N ALA A 94 -9.01 14.89 7.14
CA ALA A 94 -10.37 14.45 7.45
C ALA A 94 -11.33 14.52 6.25
N GLY A 95 -10.95 15.27 5.21
CA GLY A 95 -11.73 15.50 4.00
C GLY A 95 -11.39 14.59 2.82
N GLN A 96 -10.43 13.68 2.95
CA GLN A 96 -10.02 12.79 1.86
C GLN A 96 -11.16 11.88 1.39
N ARG A 97 -11.10 11.47 0.13
CA ARG A 97 -12.13 10.66 -0.53
C ARG A 97 -11.48 9.68 -1.49
N ASP A 98 -11.04 8.55 -0.96
CA ASP A 98 -10.36 7.55 -1.76
C ASP A 98 -11.35 6.62 -2.45
N ARG A 99 -10.94 6.14 -3.63
CA ARG A 99 -11.60 5.10 -4.41
C ARG A 99 -10.63 3.95 -4.58
N ILE A 100 -10.83 2.87 -3.83
CA ILE A 100 -9.92 1.74 -3.83
C ILE A 100 -10.62 0.54 -4.45
N HIS A 101 -9.96 -0.09 -5.42
CA HIS A 101 -10.38 -1.33 -6.04
C HIS A 101 -9.23 -2.34 -5.96
N GLY A 102 -9.40 -3.41 -5.18
CA GLY A 102 -8.43 -4.50 -5.08
C GLY A 102 -8.26 -5.20 -6.42
N GLY A 103 -9.32 -5.81 -6.92
CA GLY A 103 -9.31 -6.49 -8.20
C GLY A 103 -9.57 -7.97 -8.02
N GLY A 104 -8.76 -8.83 -8.63
CA GLY A 104 -8.84 -10.26 -8.41
C GLY A 104 -7.63 -10.74 -7.63
N GLY A 105 -7.79 -11.36 -6.48
CA GLY A 105 -6.68 -11.76 -5.63
C GLY A 105 -7.11 -11.81 -4.17
N ARG A 106 -6.16 -12.08 -3.28
CA ARG A 106 -6.33 -11.79 -1.86
C ARG A 106 -5.67 -10.45 -1.58
N ASP A 107 -6.47 -9.41 -1.48
CA ASP A 107 -5.97 -8.04 -1.36
C ASP A 107 -5.95 -7.57 0.09
N PHE A 108 -4.99 -6.71 0.42
CA PHE A 108 -4.84 -6.08 1.71
C PHE A 108 -5.08 -4.59 1.55
N ILE A 109 -6.24 -4.11 2.01
CA ILE A 109 -6.69 -2.74 1.75
C ILE A 109 -6.75 -1.94 3.04
N TYR A 110 -6.07 -0.80 3.07
CA TYR A 110 -6.12 0.19 4.15
C TYR A 110 -6.83 1.45 3.68
N ALA A 111 -8.00 1.72 4.24
CA ALA A 111 -8.86 2.82 3.81
C ALA A 111 -8.37 4.22 4.23
N SER A 112 -7.63 4.31 5.35
CA SER A 112 -7.36 5.55 6.09
C SER A 112 -8.61 6.36 6.50
N HIS A 113 -8.45 7.66 6.74
CA HIS A 113 -9.46 8.60 7.22
C HIS A 113 -10.35 9.07 6.06
N GLY A 114 -11.28 10.01 6.32
CA GLY A 114 -12.10 10.61 5.27
C GLY A 114 -13.33 9.81 4.89
N HIS A 115 -13.82 10.03 3.66
CA HIS A 115 -15.04 9.43 3.12
C HIS A 115 -14.74 8.61 1.85
N ASN A 116 -14.49 7.31 2.03
CA ASN A 116 -13.90 6.47 0.99
C ASN A 116 -14.91 5.48 0.41
N ARG A 117 -14.61 4.98 -0.79
CA ARG A 117 -15.36 3.93 -1.48
C ARG A 117 -14.41 2.80 -1.79
N ILE A 118 -14.69 1.62 -1.27
CA ILE A 118 -13.79 0.48 -1.37
C ILE A 118 -14.54 -0.69 -1.99
N ARG A 119 -13.88 -1.32 -2.96
CA ARG A 119 -14.27 -2.60 -3.52
C ARG A 119 -13.08 -3.55 -3.38
N GLY A 120 -13.23 -4.64 -2.63
CA GLY A 120 -12.20 -5.68 -2.55
C GLY A 120 -12.04 -6.32 -3.92
N GLY A 121 -13.13 -6.90 -4.42
CA GLY A 121 -13.16 -7.54 -5.72
C GLY A 121 -13.32 -9.04 -5.53
N ALA A 122 -12.70 -9.85 -6.39
CA ALA A 122 -12.80 -11.30 -6.30
C ALA A 122 -11.63 -11.88 -5.51
N GLY A 123 -11.90 -12.81 -4.62
CA GLY A 123 -10.89 -13.51 -3.81
C GLY A 123 -11.05 -13.16 -2.34
N ASN A 124 -10.11 -13.56 -1.49
CA ASN A 124 -10.29 -13.51 -0.03
C ASN A 124 -9.62 -12.27 0.54
N ASP A 125 -10.33 -11.16 0.63
CA ASP A 125 -9.77 -9.85 0.92
C ASP A 125 -9.74 -9.52 2.42
N ALA A 126 -8.75 -8.71 2.80
CA ALA A 126 -8.61 -8.16 4.14
C ALA A 126 -8.66 -6.64 4.08
N ILE A 127 -9.80 -6.05 4.51
CA ILE A 127 -10.04 -4.62 4.43
C ILE A 127 -10.00 -4.02 5.83
N SER A 128 -9.09 -3.08 6.06
CA SER A 128 -8.94 -2.34 7.31
C SER A 128 -9.41 -0.88 7.13
N ALA A 129 -10.54 -0.54 7.74
CA ALA A 129 -11.10 0.81 7.73
C ALA A 129 -11.40 1.31 9.15
N HIS A 130 -10.35 1.34 9.97
CA HIS A 130 -10.42 1.78 11.37
C HIS A 130 -10.80 3.25 11.52
N PHE A 131 -10.49 4.05 10.50
CA PHE A 131 -10.74 5.49 10.47
C PHE A 131 -11.69 5.81 9.32
N GLY A 132 -12.26 7.01 9.35
CA GLY A 132 -13.13 7.48 8.28
C GLY A 132 -14.54 6.85 8.29
N ARG A 133 -15.16 6.95 7.13
CA ARG A 133 -16.54 6.54 6.85
C ARG A 133 -16.70 6.26 5.36
N GLY A 134 -17.81 5.66 4.96
CA GLY A 134 -18.16 5.52 3.55
C GLY A 134 -18.80 4.19 3.22
N VAL A 135 -18.39 3.60 2.10
CA VAL A 135 -18.97 2.34 1.59
C VAL A 135 -17.87 1.33 1.34
N ILE A 136 -18.10 0.09 1.79
CA ILE A 136 -17.23 -1.06 1.54
C ILE A 136 -18.08 -2.17 0.92
N ASP A 137 -17.57 -2.71 -0.17
CA ASP A 137 -18.09 -3.90 -0.83
C ASP A 137 -16.92 -4.88 -0.92
N CYS A 138 -16.85 -5.90 -0.06
CA CYS A 138 -15.69 -6.78 -0.11
C CYS A 138 -15.69 -7.60 -1.40
N GLY A 139 -16.82 -8.21 -1.76
CA GLY A 139 -17.04 -8.78 -3.09
C GLY A 139 -17.22 -10.29 -3.01
N PRO A 140 -16.97 -11.05 -4.10
CA PRO A 140 -17.00 -12.50 -4.03
C PRO A 140 -15.75 -13.06 -3.35
N GLY A 141 -15.93 -13.88 -2.31
CA GLY A 141 -14.82 -14.56 -1.66
C GLY A 141 -15.12 -14.85 -0.21
N ARG A 142 -14.06 -15.02 0.59
CA ARG A 142 -14.14 -15.04 2.05
C ARG A 142 -13.36 -13.86 2.58
N ASP A 143 -14.08 -12.80 2.85
CA ASP A 143 -13.53 -11.50 3.16
C ASP A 143 -13.64 -11.18 4.64
N VAL A 144 -12.65 -10.44 5.11
CA VAL A 144 -12.58 -9.93 6.47
C VAL A 144 -12.48 -8.42 6.44
N TYR A 145 -13.45 -7.78 7.10
CA TYR A 145 -13.47 -6.35 7.32
C TYR A 145 -13.09 -6.02 8.77
N HIS A 146 -12.03 -5.24 8.96
CA HIS A 146 -11.57 -4.76 10.25
C HIS A 146 -12.01 -3.30 10.49
N VAL A 147 -12.67 -3.05 11.63
CA VAL A 147 -13.15 -1.72 12.02
C VAL A 147 -12.96 -1.46 13.50
N ALA A 148 -12.80 -0.19 13.88
CA ALA A 148 -12.85 0.19 15.28
C ALA A 148 -14.28 0.09 15.83
N ARG A 149 -14.43 -0.45 17.05
CA ARG A 149 -15.76 -0.61 17.68
C ARG A 149 -16.52 0.73 17.82
N SER A 150 -15.79 1.84 17.99
CA SER A 150 -16.30 3.21 18.06
C SER A 150 -16.81 3.77 16.71
N ARG A 151 -16.46 3.12 15.60
CA ARG A 151 -16.74 3.59 14.22
C ARG A 151 -17.60 2.62 13.40
N ARG A 152 -18.23 1.64 14.06
CA ARG A 152 -19.06 0.61 13.41
C ARG A 152 -20.14 1.18 12.48
N ASP A 153 -20.71 2.34 12.84
CA ASP A 153 -21.81 2.97 12.10
C ASP A 153 -21.29 3.94 11.01
N GLY A 154 -19.98 4.13 10.90
CA GLY A 154 -19.36 4.99 9.89
C GLY A 154 -19.35 4.37 8.49
N TRP A 155 -19.52 3.05 8.39
CA TRP A 155 -19.37 2.33 7.14
C TRP A 155 -20.64 1.58 6.76
N LYS A 156 -21.07 1.78 5.51
CA LYS A 156 -22.06 0.92 4.87
C LYS A 156 -21.31 -0.23 4.22
N VAL A 157 -21.43 -1.42 4.81
CA VAL A 157 -20.65 -2.60 4.43
C VAL A 157 -21.58 -3.65 3.82
N ARG A 158 -21.13 -4.31 2.76
CA ARG A 158 -21.82 -5.46 2.16
C ARG A 158 -20.82 -6.48 1.64
N ASN A 159 -21.29 -7.71 1.42
CA ASN A 159 -20.53 -8.81 0.84
C ASN A 159 -19.21 -9.08 1.60
N CYS A 160 -19.20 -8.89 2.92
CA CYS A 160 -18.05 -9.21 3.77
C CYS A 160 -18.49 -10.29 4.76
N GLU A 161 -17.89 -11.47 4.66
CA GLU A 161 -18.29 -12.65 5.44
C GLU A 161 -17.97 -12.51 6.92
N ARG A 162 -16.92 -11.76 7.26
CA ARG A 162 -16.52 -11.53 8.65
C ARG A 162 -16.24 -10.06 8.92
N VAL A 163 -16.79 -9.55 10.03
CA VAL A 163 -16.47 -8.23 10.55
C VAL A 163 -15.76 -8.35 11.90
N ASP A 164 -14.50 -7.98 11.92
CA ASP A 164 -13.61 -8.06 13.07
C ASP A 164 -13.50 -6.68 13.73
N TYR A 165 -14.17 -6.51 14.87
CA TYR A 165 -14.07 -5.30 15.67
C TYR A 165 -12.76 -5.29 16.49
N ARG A 166 -11.83 -4.41 16.15
CA ARG A 166 -10.58 -4.23 16.89
C ARG A 166 -10.71 -3.09 17.90
N SER A 167 -10.08 -3.24 19.07
CA SER A 167 -9.97 -2.14 20.03
C SER A 167 -9.04 -1.06 19.49
N GLU A 168 -9.27 0.20 19.85
CA GLU A 168 -8.38 1.29 19.45
C GLU A 168 -6.95 1.14 20.02
N ARG A 169 -6.72 0.30 21.02
CA ARG A 169 -5.35 -0.02 21.49
C ARG A 169 -4.64 -1.07 20.64
N GLN A 170 -5.39 -1.87 19.88
CA GLN A 170 -4.87 -2.79 18.86
C GLN A 170 -4.64 -2.08 17.52
N ARG A 171 -4.46 -0.75 17.54
CA ARG A 171 -4.20 0.21 16.44
C ARG A 171 -3.05 -0.16 15.49
N GLY A 172 -2.39 -1.30 15.69
CA GLY A 172 -1.15 -1.64 15.02
C GLY A 172 0.01 -0.85 15.61
N GLY A 173 1.07 -1.55 15.99
CA GLY A 173 2.37 -1.03 15.56
C GLY A 173 2.23 -0.79 14.06
N GLY A 174 2.40 0.46 13.63
CA GLY A 174 1.99 0.93 12.32
C GLY A 174 2.33 -0.10 11.25
N LEU A 175 1.31 -0.55 10.52
CA LEU A 175 1.56 -1.22 9.27
C LEU A 175 2.35 -0.22 8.43
N LYS A 176 3.65 -0.50 8.30
CA LYS A 176 4.58 0.32 7.55
C LYS A 176 4.57 -0.25 6.14
N PRO A 177 4.35 0.59 5.11
CA PRO A 177 4.62 0.23 3.73
C PRO A 177 6.05 -0.32 3.59
N LEU A 178 6.34 -1.09 2.54
CA LEU A 178 7.68 -1.69 2.33
C LEU A 178 8.79 -0.67 1.98
N LYS A 179 8.54 0.64 2.13
CA LYS A 179 9.53 1.70 1.82
C LYS A 179 10.81 1.55 2.65
#